data_AF-A0A534LNR6-F1
#
_entry.id   AF-A0A534LNR6-F1
#
_cell.length_a   1.000
_cell.length_b   1.000
_cell.length_c   1.000
_cell.angle_alpha   90.00
_cell.angle_beta   90.00
_cell.angle_gamma   90.00
#
_symmetry.space_group_name_H-M   'P 1'
#
loop_
_entity.id
_entity.type
_entity.pdbx_description
1 polymer ?
#
loop_
_entity_poly.entity_id
_entity_poly.type
_entity_poly.pdbx_seq_one_letter_code
_entity_poly.pdbx_strand_id
1 'polypeptide(L)'
;MMDTTVTHQPVNIRRLWKRYRGAIFTILSSLAIFLFYYAVSRSTVRNIDNFLQDYQGGTDWGLLLAYIGLSLTVVAQAYTVVKRIGIPEYIRKLGGAGLWLNIRIVMSLVGFFAILIHAGFPFQFRSSNLWSHGFAALATWILLVTTISGVFGRYLYRHLPAFKRAFAIWKPTHLVVTALFFVFALAHVWIETMGGG
;
A
#
# COMPACT_ATOMS: atom_id res chain seq x y z
N MET A 1 56.01 -23.78 3.81
CA MET A 1 55.57 -22.51 3.20
C MET A 1 54.26 -22.81 2.48
N MET A 2 53.12 -22.45 3.07
CA MET A 2 51.79 -22.76 2.51
C MET A 2 51.35 -21.58 1.65
N ASP A 3 51.28 -21.79 0.33
CA ASP A 3 50.82 -20.80 -0.63
C ASP A 3 49.30 -20.78 -0.67
N THR A 4 48.68 -19.86 0.09
CA THR A 4 47.25 -19.62 0.05
C THR A 4 46.93 -18.66 -1.09
N THR A 5 46.85 -19.19 -2.31
CA THR A 5 46.28 -18.47 -3.45
C THR A 5 44.77 -18.33 -3.26
N VAL A 6 44.35 -17.19 -2.69
CA VAL A 6 42.95 -16.83 -2.57
C VAL A 6 42.42 -16.55 -3.98
N THR A 7 41.70 -17.52 -4.54
CA THR A 7 41.05 -17.38 -5.84
C THR A 7 39.81 -16.51 -5.70
N HIS A 8 39.92 -15.24 -6.13
CA HIS A 8 38.76 -14.37 -6.27
C HIS A 8 37.87 -14.87 -7.41
N GLN A 9 36.80 -15.58 -7.04
CA GLN A 9 35.76 -15.98 -8.00
C GLN A 9 35.13 -14.73 -8.62
N PRO A 10 35.08 -14.61 -9.96
CA PRO A 10 34.54 -13.42 -10.61
C PRO A 10 33.05 -13.27 -10.30
N VAL A 11 32.65 -12.04 -9.97
CA VAL A 11 31.27 -11.71 -9.61
C VAL A 11 30.35 -11.99 -10.81
N ASN A 12 29.48 -12.99 -10.69
CA ASN A 12 28.56 -13.34 -11.75
C ASN A 12 27.39 -12.34 -11.84
N ILE A 13 27.53 -11.36 -12.72
CA ILE A 13 26.58 -10.24 -12.91
C ILE A 13 25.16 -10.74 -13.25
N ARG A 14 24.99 -11.79 -14.05
CA ARG A 14 23.66 -12.36 -14.36
C ARG A 14 22.97 -12.93 -13.13
N ARG A 15 23.74 -13.57 -12.24
CA ARG A 15 23.24 -14.12 -10.97
C ARG A 15 22.90 -13.00 -9.98
N LEU A 16 23.71 -11.95 -9.95
CA LEU A 16 23.46 -10.73 -9.19
C LEU A 16 22.19 -10.02 -9.66
N TRP A 17 22.02 -9.86 -10.97
CA TRP A 17 20.86 -9.22 -11.59
C TRP A 17 19.57 -10.01 -11.37
N LYS A 18 19.56 -11.33 -11.60
CA LYS A 18 18.42 -12.20 -11.24
C LYS A 18 18.06 -12.13 -9.75
N ARG A 19 19.05 -11.93 -8.88
CA ARG A 19 18.91 -11.88 -7.42
C ARG A 19 18.39 -10.53 -6.90
N TYR A 20 18.76 -9.42 -7.52
CA TYR A 20 18.42 -8.08 -7.04
C TYR A 20 17.43 -7.30 -7.92
N ARG A 21 17.02 -7.83 -9.09
CA ARG A 21 16.07 -7.15 -10.01
C ARG A 21 14.81 -6.63 -9.34
N GLY A 22 14.27 -7.35 -8.35
CA GLY A 22 13.07 -6.93 -7.61
C GLY A 22 13.34 -5.72 -6.70
N ALA A 23 14.42 -5.74 -5.92
CA ALA A 23 14.82 -4.62 -5.06
C ALA A 23 15.24 -3.39 -5.89
N ILE A 24 15.88 -3.62 -7.03
CA ILE A 24 16.23 -2.58 -8.01
C ILE A 24 14.95 -1.96 -8.57
N PHE A 25 14.00 -2.75 -9.09
CA PHE A 25 12.72 -2.26 -9.61
C PHE A 25 11.91 -1.50 -8.55
N THR A 26 11.99 -1.94 -7.30
CA THR A 26 11.35 -1.32 -6.13
C THR A 26 11.92 0.05 -5.81
N ILE A 27 13.24 0.14 -5.63
CA ILE A 27 13.94 1.41 -5.38
C ILE A 27 13.70 2.35 -6.55
N LEU A 28 13.76 1.84 -7.79
CA LEU A 28 13.47 2.61 -8.99
C LEU A 28 12.00 3.06 -9.05
N SER A 29 11.04 2.27 -8.59
CA SER A 29 9.61 2.66 -8.57
C SER A 29 9.31 3.69 -7.48
N SER A 30 9.84 3.53 -6.27
CA SER A 30 9.71 4.52 -5.20
C SER A 30 10.42 5.83 -5.54
N LEU A 31 11.62 5.73 -6.14
CA LEU A 31 12.34 6.86 -6.70
C LEU A 31 11.57 7.46 -7.87
N ALA A 32 10.92 6.66 -8.74
CA ALA A 32 10.09 7.17 -9.82
C ALA A 32 8.83 7.86 -9.31
N ILE A 33 8.19 7.42 -8.23
CA ILE A 33 7.06 8.11 -7.61
C ILE A 33 7.52 9.42 -6.95
N PHE A 34 8.67 9.40 -6.26
CA PHE A 34 9.28 10.58 -5.67
C PHE A 34 9.71 11.60 -6.74
N LEU A 35 10.38 11.13 -7.80
CA LEU A 35 10.76 11.94 -8.95
C LEU A 35 9.53 12.37 -9.73
N PHE A 36 8.48 11.56 -9.88
CA PHE A 36 7.22 11.99 -10.49
C PHE A 36 6.60 13.12 -9.67
N TYR A 37 6.57 13.01 -8.34
CA TYR A 37 6.07 14.08 -7.47
C TYR A 37 6.85 15.40 -7.61
N TYR A 38 8.18 15.35 -7.82
CA TYR A 38 9.03 16.54 -7.95
C TYR A 38 9.33 16.99 -9.39
N ALA A 39 9.21 16.12 -10.39
CA ALA A 39 9.57 16.36 -11.79
C ALA A 39 8.33 16.51 -12.70
N VAL A 40 7.15 16.10 -12.25
CA VAL A 40 5.91 16.43 -12.95
C VAL A 40 5.67 17.93 -12.79
N SER A 41 5.55 18.62 -13.92
CA SER A 41 5.29 20.05 -13.93
C SER A 41 4.01 20.37 -13.16
N ARG A 42 3.98 21.52 -12.48
CA ARG A 42 2.76 22.01 -11.80
C ARG A 42 1.54 22.06 -12.73
N SER A 43 1.76 22.27 -14.03
CA SER A 43 0.70 22.22 -15.04
C SER A 43 0.09 20.82 -15.20
N THR A 44 0.89 19.77 -15.25
CA THR A 44 0.41 18.39 -15.35
C THR A 44 -0.30 17.95 -14.08
N VAL A 45 0.24 18.32 -12.90
CA VAL A 45 -0.44 18.12 -11.61
C VAL A 45 -1.83 18.75 -11.62
N ARG A 46 -1.93 20.02 -12.02
CA ARG A 46 -3.20 20.74 -12.11
C ARG A 46 -4.17 20.14 -13.14
N ASN A 47 -3.67 19.65 -14.27
CA ASN A 47 -4.53 19.02 -15.28
C ASN A 47 -5.13 17.71 -14.77
N ILE A 48 -4.36 16.90 -14.03
CA ILE A 48 -4.86 15.69 -13.38
C ILE A 48 -5.89 16.05 -12.31
N ASP A 49 -5.61 17.07 -11.51
CA ASP A 49 -6.51 17.56 -10.46
C ASP A 49 -7.87 18.00 -11.05
N ASN A 50 -7.83 18.85 -12.08
CA ASN A 50 -9.03 19.31 -12.79
C ASN A 50 -9.81 18.15 -13.42
N PHE A 51 -9.12 17.15 -14.00
CA PHE A 51 -9.77 15.98 -14.59
C PHE A 51 -10.50 15.12 -13.54
N LEU A 52 -9.96 15.06 -12.32
CA LEU A 52 -10.53 14.26 -11.24
C LEU A 52 -11.49 15.04 -10.34
N GLN A 53 -11.64 16.35 -10.53
CA GLN A 53 -12.34 17.26 -9.61
C GLN A 53 -13.73 16.76 -9.20
N ASP A 54 -14.51 16.24 -10.15
CA ASP A 54 -15.86 15.72 -9.86
C ASP A 54 -15.87 14.48 -8.97
N TYR A 55 -14.75 13.76 -8.86
CA TYR A 55 -14.58 12.52 -8.13
C TYR A 55 -13.84 12.69 -6.79
N GLN A 56 -13.53 13.92 -6.38
CA GLN A 56 -12.80 14.22 -5.16
C GLN A 56 -13.73 14.43 -3.95
N GLY A 57 -13.16 14.44 -2.74
CA GLY A 57 -13.89 14.78 -1.53
C GLY A 57 -14.62 16.12 -1.64
N GLY A 58 -15.85 16.17 -1.12
CA GLY A 58 -16.74 17.32 -1.25
C GLY A 58 -17.74 17.22 -2.40
N THR A 59 -17.68 16.17 -3.23
CA THR A 59 -18.68 15.88 -4.28
C THR A 59 -19.42 14.55 -4.03
N ASP A 60 -20.58 14.37 -4.67
CA ASP A 60 -21.37 13.13 -4.57
C ASP A 60 -20.61 11.91 -5.11
N TRP A 61 -19.95 12.07 -6.26
CA TRP A 61 -19.15 10.99 -6.87
C TRP A 61 -17.91 10.67 -6.04
N GLY A 62 -17.28 11.69 -5.43
CA GLY A 62 -16.20 11.46 -4.49
C GLY A 62 -16.65 10.73 -3.24
N LEU A 63 -17.83 11.05 -2.69
CA LEU A 63 -18.40 10.34 -1.56
C LEU A 63 -18.71 8.87 -1.91
N LEU A 64 -19.26 8.62 -3.11
CA LEU A 64 -19.47 7.26 -3.59
C LEU A 64 -18.16 6.47 -3.66
N LEU A 65 -17.08 7.07 -4.19
CA LEU A 65 -15.76 6.46 -4.23
C LEU A 65 -15.20 6.19 -2.82
N ALA A 66 -15.44 7.10 -1.86
CA ALA A 66 -15.06 6.88 -0.47
C ALA A 66 -15.76 5.64 0.11
N TYR A 67 -17.07 5.51 -0.09
CA TYR A 67 -17.82 4.35 0.40
C TYR A 67 -17.38 3.04 -0.26
N ILE A 68 -17.21 3.04 -1.58
CA ILE A 68 -16.72 1.86 -2.32
C ILE A 68 -15.32 1.49 -1.82
N GLY A 69 -14.42 2.47 -1.75
CA GLY A 69 -13.04 2.28 -1.34
C GLY A 69 -12.90 1.75 0.08
N LEU A 70 -13.62 2.36 1.03
CA LEU A 70 -13.68 1.91 2.41
C LEU A 70 -14.26 0.50 2.52
N SER A 71 -15.38 0.22 1.85
CA SER A 71 -16.02 -1.09 1.89
C SER A 71 -15.09 -2.19 1.37
N LEU A 72 -14.44 -1.97 0.22
CA LEU A 72 -13.51 -2.92 -0.36
C LEU A 72 -12.27 -3.14 0.52
N THR A 73 -11.71 -2.08 1.10
CA THR A 73 -10.53 -2.21 1.99
C THR A 73 -10.87 -2.93 3.30
N VAL A 74 -12.07 -2.72 3.86
CA VAL A 74 -12.59 -3.47 5.03
C VAL A 74 -12.85 -4.92 4.68
N VAL A 75 -13.59 -5.22 3.61
CA VAL A 75 -13.88 -6.60 3.17
C VAL A 75 -12.59 -7.35 2.85
N ALA A 76 -11.57 -6.69 2.29
CA ALA A 76 -10.26 -7.30 2.07
C ALA A 76 -9.61 -7.83 3.36
N GLN A 77 -9.95 -7.28 4.54
CA GLN A 77 -9.46 -7.78 5.83
C GLN A 77 -10.15 -9.08 6.26
N ALA A 78 -11.30 -9.44 5.69
CA ALA A 78 -11.95 -10.72 5.94
C ALA A 78 -11.02 -11.91 5.65
N TYR A 79 -10.12 -11.80 4.67
CA TYR A 79 -9.06 -12.79 4.46
C TYR A 79 -8.23 -13.05 5.73
N THR A 80 -7.88 -12.00 6.48
CA THR A 80 -7.09 -12.13 7.71
C THR A 80 -7.87 -12.88 8.78
N VAL A 81 -9.19 -12.62 8.88
CA VAL A 81 -10.12 -13.31 9.78
C VAL A 81 -10.26 -14.78 9.38
N VAL A 82 -10.64 -15.08 8.13
CA VAL A 82 -10.77 -16.43 7.58
C VAL A 82 -9.51 -17.26 7.81
N LYS A 83 -8.33 -16.67 7.56
CA LYS A 83 -7.05 -17.33 7.80
C LYS A 83 -6.76 -17.61 9.27
N ARG A 84 -7.16 -16.72 10.19
CA ARG A 84 -6.88 -16.84 11.64
C ARG A 84 -7.85 -17.75 12.37
N ILE A 85 -9.11 -17.83 11.92
CA ILE A 85 -10.09 -18.80 12.45
C ILE A 85 -9.59 -20.25 12.25
N GLY A 86 -8.75 -20.48 11.23
CA GLY A 86 -7.82 -21.61 11.24
C GLY A 86 -8.44 -22.98 11.02
N ILE A 87 -9.73 -23.08 10.67
CA ILE A 87 -10.38 -24.36 10.36
C ILE A 87 -10.08 -24.71 8.89
N PRO A 88 -9.11 -25.61 8.60
CA PRO A 88 -8.60 -25.79 7.25
C PRO A 88 -9.67 -26.32 6.28
N GLU A 89 -10.64 -27.04 6.82
CA GLU A 89 -11.73 -27.68 6.10
C GLU A 89 -12.73 -26.67 5.52
N TYR A 90 -13.08 -25.63 6.27
CA TYR A 90 -13.92 -24.53 5.78
C TYR A 90 -13.17 -23.69 4.75
N ILE A 91 -11.89 -23.40 4.98
CA ILE A 91 -11.06 -22.65 4.02
C ILE A 91 -10.97 -23.41 2.69
N ARG A 92 -10.81 -24.74 2.72
CA ARG A 92 -10.78 -25.59 1.52
C ARG A 92 -12.13 -25.57 0.79
N LYS A 93 -13.25 -25.68 1.51
CA LYS A 93 -14.61 -25.59 0.91
C LYS A 93 -14.89 -24.24 0.27
N LEU A 94 -14.31 -23.16 0.81
CA LEU A 94 -14.43 -21.79 0.29
C LEU A 94 -13.35 -21.43 -0.75
N GLY A 95 -12.79 -22.41 -1.46
CA GLY A 95 -11.84 -22.19 -2.56
C GLY A 95 -10.36 -22.03 -2.17
N GLY A 96 -10.03 -22.22 -0.90
CA GLY A 96 -8.65 -22.32 -0.40
C GLY A 96 -7.96 -20.98 -0.15
N ALA A 97 -6.85 -21.02 0.60
CA ALA A 97 -6.11 -19.83 1.01
C ALA A 97 -5.57 -19.00 -0.17
N GLY A 98 -5.33 -19.63 -1.33
CA GLY A 98 -4.88 -18.94 -2.54
C GLY A 98 -5.94 -18.02 -3.15
N LEU A 99 -7.19 -18.50 -3.27
CA LEU A 99 -8.30 -17.71 -3.79
C LEU A 99 -8.59 -16.50 -2.91
N TRP A 100 -8.76 -16.71 -1.60
CA TRP A 100 -9.02 -15.64 -0.64
C TRP A 100 -7.92 -14.58 -0.62
N LEU A 101 -6.68 -15.01 -0.83
CA LEU A 101 -5.53 -14.13 -0.92
C LEU A 101 -5.54 -13.29 -2.21
N ASN A 102 -6.03 -13.84 -3.33
CA ASN A 102 -6.23 -13.08 -4.57
C ASN A 102 -7.39 -12.09 -4.44
N ILE A 103 -8.52 -12.53 -3.87
CA ILE A 103 -9.68 -11.66 -3.57
C ILE A 103 -9.24 -10.47 -2.73
N ARG A 104 -8.47 -10.72 -1.66
CA ARG A 104 -7.89 -9.66 -0.82
C ARG A 104 -7.07 -8.67 -1.65
N ILE A 105 -6.16 -9.13 -2.51
CA ILE A 105 -5.33 -8.24 -3.33
C ILE A 105 -6.19 -7.36 -4.23
N VAL A 106 -7.13 -7.97 -4.96
CA VAL A 106 -7.99 -7.24 -5.90
C VAL A 106 -8.81 -6.19 -5.17
N MET A 107 -9.48 -6.57 -4.08
CA MET A 107 -10.27 -5.63 -3.27
C MET A 107 -9.40 -4.53 -2.66
N SER A 108 -8.21 -4.85 -2.15
CA SER A 108 -7.27 -3.84 -1.63
C SER A 108 -6.80 -2.87 -2.71
N LEU A 109 -6.52 -3.34 -3.94
CA LEU A 109 -6.07 -2.47 -5.04
C LEU A 109 -7.19 -1.59 -5.59
N VAL A 110 -8.37 -2.16 -5.83
CA VAL A 110 -9.53 -1.37 -6.30
C VAL A 110 -9.92 -0.35 -5.23
N GLY A 111 -9.97 -0.77 -3.97
CA GLY A 111 -10.25 0.14 -2.85
C GLY A 111 -9.18 1.22 -2.69
N PHE A 112 -7.90 0.88 -2.88
CA PHE A 112 -6.80 1.82 -2.90
C PHE A 112 -7.00 2.92 -3.94
N PHE A 113 -7.27 2.56 -5.21
CA PHE A 113 -7.46 3.55 -6.27
C PHE A 113 -8.71 4.41 -6.05
N ALA A 114 -9.81 3.83 -5.58
CA ALA A 114 -11.02 4.58 -5.26
C ALA A 114 -10.75 5.65 -4.19
N ILE A 115 -10.07 5.28 -3.10
CA ILE A 115 -9.68 6.23 -2.04
C ILE A 115 -8.69 7.27 -2.56
N LEU A 116 -7.75 6.88 -3.43
CA LEU A 116 -6.75 7.79 -3.98
C LEU A 116 -7.37 8.87 -4.87
N ILE A 117 -8.38 8.50 -5.67
CA ILE A 117 -9.15 9.45 -6.48
C ILE A 117 -10.01 10.34 -5.58
N HIS A 118 -10.71 9.76 -4.61
CA HIS A 118 -11.48 10.51 -3.61
C HIS A 118 -10.62 11.53 -2.86
N ALA A 119 -9.38 11.18 -2.49
CA ALA A 119 -8.48 12.05 -1.76
C ALA A 119 -7.98 13.26 -2.58
N GLY A 120 -8.10 13.22 -3.91
CA GLY A 120 -7.63 14.28 -4.80
C GLY A 120 -6.09 14.38 -4.89
N PHE A 121 -5.59 15.00 -5.96
CA PHE A 121 -4.16 15.15 -6.19
C PHE A 121 -3.77 16.63 -6.30
N PRO A 122 -2.75 17.12 -5.57
CA PRO A 122 -1.83 16.39 -4.71
C PRO A 122 -2.42 16.08 -3.32
N PHE A 123 -1.98 14.99 -2.69
CA PHE A 123 -2.38 14.62 -1.31
C PHE A 123 -1.85 15.63 -0.28
N GLN A 124 -2.54 16.75 -0.09
CA GLN A 124 -2.06 17.87 0.73
C GLN A 124 -2.22 17.56 2.23
N PHE A 125 -1.11 17.18 2.87
CA PHE A 125 -1.04 17.11 4.33
C PHE A 125 -0.71 18.51 4.90
N ARG A 126 -1.66 19.11 5.62
CA ARG A 126 -1.45 20.37 6.37
C ARG A 126 -1.49 20.09 7.87
N SER A 127 -0.31 20.02 8.50
CA SER A 127 -0.18 19.75 9.93
C SER A 127 -0.87 20.79 10.82
N SER A 128 -1.00 22.03 10.36
CA SER A 128 -1.70 23.11 11.07
C SER A 128 -3.19 22.84 11.27
N ASN A 129 -3.79 21.98 10.44
CA ASN A 129 -5.22 21.69 10.40
C ASN A 129 -5.49 20.21 10.71
N LEU A 130 -4.65 19.59 11.54
CA LEU A 130 -4.68 18.15 11.81
C LEU A 130 -6.08 17.65 12.23
N TRP A 131 -6.71 18.41 13.13
CA TRP A 131 -7.99 18.10 13.74
C TRP A 131 -9.21 18.45 12.90
N SER A 132 -9.04 19.25 11.84
CA SER A 132 -10.15 19.56 10.93
C SER A 132 -10.10 18.69 9.67
N HIS A 133 -8.93 18.49 9.06
CA HIS A 133 -8.81 17.75 7.79
C HIS A 133 -7.53 16.90 7.67
N GLY A 134 -6.57 17.04 8.60
CA GLY A 134 -5.24 16.45 8.41
C GLY A 134 -5.18 14.93 8.57
N PHE A 135 -6.16 14.30 9.22
CA PHE A 135 -6.23 12.84 9.26
C PHE A 135 -6.58 12.21 7.90
N ALA A 136 -7.28 12.91 7.01
CA ALA A 136 -7.57 12.44 5.66
C ALA A 136 -6.28 12.23 4.85
N ALA A 137 -5.41 13.24 4.85
CA ALA A 137 -4.12 13.19 4.19
C ALA A 137 -3.20 12.15 4.84
N LEU A 138 -3.18 12.05 6.17
CA LEU A 138 -2.39 11.04 6.87
C LEU A 138 -2.86 9.61 6.53
N ALA A 139 -4.16 9.35 6.53
CA ALA A 139 -4.73 8.07 6.14
C ALA A 139 -4.37 7.72 4.70
N THR A 140 -4.43 8.68 3.77
CA THR A 140 -4.07 8.49 2.36
C THR A 140 -2.59 8.14 2.18
N TRP A 141 -1.68 8.85 2.88
CA TRP A 141 -0.26 8.53 2.83
C TRP A 141 0.06 7.16 3.45
N ILE A 142 -0.56 6.81 4.58
CA ILE A 142 -0.40 5.49 5.19
C ILE A 142 -0.96 4.40 4.26
N LEU A 143 -2.10 4.64 3.61
CA LEU A 143 -2.69 3.73 2.63
C LEU A 143 -1.75 3.48 1.44
N LEU A 144 -1.11 4.54 0.92
CA LEU A 144 -0.10 4.42 -0.13
C LEU A 144 1.09 3.57 0.32
N VAL A 145 1.67 3.90 1.47
CA VAL A 145 2.82 3.17 2.04
C VAL A 145 2.49 1.71 2.33
N THR A 146 1.31 1.44 2.90
CA THR A 146 0.86 0.06 3.20
C THR A 146 0.63 -0.74 1.93
N THR A 147 -0.02 -0.17 0.92
CA THR A 147 -0.25 -0.83 -0.38
C THR A 147 1.08 -1.22 -1.03
N ILE A 148 2.00 -0.26 -1.13
CA ILE A 148 3.36 -0.46 -1.65
C ILE A 148 4.10 -1.54 -0.84
N SER A 149 4.09 -1.44 0.49
CA SER A 149 4.69 -2.41 1.41
C SER A 149 4.10 -3.81 1.26
N GLY A 150 2.79 -3.94 1.03
CA GLY A 150 2.07 -5.19 0.83
C GLY A 150 2.52 -5.92 -0.43
N VAL A 151 2.67 -5.17 -1.54
CA VAL A 151 3.22 -5.67 -2.80
C VAL A 151 4.66 -6.17 -2.58
N PHE A 152 5.51 -5.40 -1.89
CA PHE A 152 6.89 -5.83 -1.60
C PHE A 152 6.95 -7.07 -0.72
N GLY A 153 6.21 -7.15 0.37
CA GLY A 153 6.27 -8.33 1.23
C GLY A 153 5.77 -9.60 0.55
N ARG A 154 4.76 -9.48 -0.32
CA ARG A 154 4.20 -10.60 -1.10
C ARG A 154 5.19 -11.11 -2.14
N TYR A 155 5.74 -10.23 -2.97
CA TYR A 155 6.50 -10.63 -4.16
C TYR A 155 8.02 -10.62 -3.97
N LEU A 156 8.55 -9.87 -2.99
CA LEU A 156 9.98 -9.76 -2.73
C LEU A 156 10.42 -10.57 -1.51
N TYR A 157 9.92 -10.21 -0.32
CA TYR A 157 10.46 -10.76 0.93
C TYR A 157 10.13 -12.25 1.15
N ARG A 158 8.96 -12.70 0.67
CA ARG A 158 8.57 -14.12 0.78
C ARG A 158 9.45 -15.06 -0.02
N HIS A 159 10.05 -14.60 -1.12
CA HIS A 159 10.73 -15.45 -2.09
C HIS A 159 12.26 -15.43 -1.97
N LEU A 160 12.82 -14.62 -1.06
CA LEU A 160 14.25 -14.47 -0.89
C LEU A 160 14.72 -15.01 0.47
N PRO A 161 15.49 -16.12 0.52
CA PRO A 161 15.98 -16.71 1.77
C PRO A 161 16.79 -15.75 2.64
N ALA A 162 17.53 -14.83 2.03
CA ALA A 162 18.31 -13.80 2.71
C ALA A 162 17.44 -12.80 3.50
N PHE A 163 16.15 -12.67 3.14
CA PHE A 163 15.22 -11.74 3.77
C PHE A 163 14.31 -12.39 4.80
N LYS A 164 14.53 -13.65 5.21
CA LYS A 164 13.69 -14.30 6.24
C LYS A 164 13.57 -13.48 7.53
N ARG A 165 14.68 -12.92 8.02
CA ARG A 165 14.69 -12.04 9.22
C ARG A 165 13.95 -10.74 8.97
N ALA A 166 14.21 -10.08 7.83
CA ALA A 166 13.50 -8.87 7.44
C ALA A 166 11.98 -9.11 7.26
N PHE A 167 11.59 -10.27 6.72
CA PHE A 167 10.20 -10.68 6.55
C PHE A 167 9.51 -10.91 7.90
N ALA A 168 10.21 -11.49 8.87
CA ALA A 168 9.69 -11.72 10.22
C ALA A 168 9.36 -10.40 10.94
N ILE A 169 10.12 -9.33 10.67
CA ILE A 169 9.87 -7.97 11.19
C ILE A 169 8.83 -7.25 10.33
N TRP A 170 8.93 -7.35 9.00
CA TRP A 170 8.03 -6.70 8.06
C TRP A 170 6.57 -7.09 8.30
N LYS A 171 6.28 -8.37 8.51
CA LYS A 171 4.90 -8.86 8.64
C LYS A 171 4.14 -8.19 9.82
N PRO A 172 4.66 -8.16 11.07
CA PRO A 172 4.01 -7.45 12.15
C PRO A 172 3.99 -5.93 11.92
N THR A 173 5.07 -5.32 11.41
CA THR A 173 5.09 -3.88 11.10
C THR A 173 4.03 -3.51 10.08
N HIS A 174 3.92 -4.24 8.96
CA HIS A 174 2.90 -4.02 7.93
C HIS A 174 1.48 -4.15 8.50
N LEU A 175 1.26 -5.10 9.41
CA LEU A 175 -0.03 -5.26 10.08
C LEU A 175 -0.35 -4.06 10.99
N VAL A 176 0.60 -3.60 11.79
CA VAL A 176 0.42 -2.41 12.65
C VAL A 176 0.14 -1.17 11.81
N VAL A 177 0.90 -0.93 10.74
CA VAL A 177 0.69 0.22 9.85
C VAL A 177 -0.67 0.11 9.14
N THR A 178 -1.11 -1.09 8.76
CA THR A 178 -2.46 -1.32 8.20
C THR A 178 -3.55 -1.01 9.23
N ALA A 179 -3.36 -1.38 10.50
CA ALA A 179 -4.30 -1.04 11.57
C ALA A 179 -4.35 0.48 11.81
N LEU A 180 -3.20 1.16 11.80
CA LEU A 180 -3.13 2.62 11.89
C LEU A 180 -3.88 3.31 10.74
N PHE A 181 -3.78 2.79 9.52
CA PHE A 181 -4.59 3.30 8.40
C PHE A 181 -6.09 3.29 8.74
N PHE A 182 -6.62 2.16 9.24
CA PHE A 182 -8.03 2.09 9.61
C PHE A 182 -8.40 3.03 10.76
N VAL A 183 -7.53 3.19 11.75
CA VAL A 183 -7.74 4.14 12.85
C VAL A 183 -7.84 5.57 12.33
N PHE A 184 -6.91 6.01 11.48
CA PHE A 184 -6.93 7.38 10.94
C PHE A 184 -8.06 7.59 9.94
N ALA A 185 -8.41 6.58 9.14
CA ALA A 185 -9.57 6.64 8.25
C ALA A 185 -10.88 6.79 9.04
N LEU A 186 -11.05 6.03 10.13
CA LEU A 186 -12.21 6.15 11.01
C LEU A 186 -12.24 7.51 11.74
N ALA A 187 -11.08 7.99 12.21
CA ALA A 187 -10.99 9.31 12.83
C ALA A 187 -11.37 10.42 11.84
N HIS A 188 -10.93 10.34 10.59
CA HIS A 188 -11.35 11.25 9.53
C HIS A 188 -12.88 11.22 9.33
N VAL A 189 -13.46 10.04 9.11
CA VAL A 189 -14.92 9.90 8.94
C VAL A 189 -15.69 10.44 10.14
N TRP A 190 -15.22 10.16 11.36
CA TRP A 190 -15.83 10.64 12.60
C TRP A 190 -15.81 12.17 12.69
N ILE A 191 -14.67 12.79 12.40
CA ILE A 191 -14.53 14.25 12.46
C ILE A 191 -15.42 14.94 11.43
N GLU A 192 -15.46 14.44 10.19
CA GLU A 192 -16.30 15.02 9.14
C GLU A 192 -17.80 14.86 9.44
N THR A 193 -18.19 13.76 10.12
CA THR A 193 -19.61 13.50 10.44
C THR A 193 -20.08 14.17 11.73
N MET A 194 -19.21 14.36 12.72
CA MET A 194 -19.54 15.01 14.01
C MET A 194 -19.20 16.50 14.05
N GLY A 195 -18.30 16.97 13.18
CA GLY A 195 -17.80 18.34 13.15
C GLY A 195 -18.75 19.36 12.53
N GLY A 196 -19.82 18.92 11.86
CA GLY A 196 -20.79 19.78 11.20
C GLY A 196 -20.29 20.29 9.84
N GLY A 197 -21.02 19.93 8.78
CA GLY A 197 -21.03 20.71 7.54
C GLY A 197 -21.74 22.05 7.72
#